data_AF-A0A060N9P8-F1
#
_entry.id   AF-A0A060N9P8-F1
#
_cell.length_a   1.000
_cell.length_b   1.000
_cell.length_c   1.000
_cell.angle_alpha   90.00
_cell.angle_beta   90.00
_cell.angle_gamma   90.00
#
_symmetry.space_group_name_H-M   'P 1'
#
loop_
_entity.id
_entity.type
_entity.pdbx_description
1 polymer ?
#
loop_
_entity_poly.entity_id
_entity_poly.type
_entity_poly.pdbx_seq_one_letter_code
_entity_poly.pdbx_strand_id
1 'polypeptide(L)'
;MKENKKELLDVIIDFRISSGYEPSIQELEECGYNELMFIDKFGGYSKALLLADARYKLNPIKKTRKELLQIYLDFCKEKGKLASEKDLNQSHNVYDACVFKDKFNGMGNLKKIAKEALIEYRKYTQIRFNEKKYSKLQLENILLKEYIKHGRILTNKEINTIKQIPDTSTFKVYFKVKSMKEVWEEVLKDVCD
;
A
#
# COMPACT_ATOMS: atom_id res chain seq x y z
N MET A 1 -13.21 -20.14 -26.55
CA MET A 1 -13.69 -18.84 -27.08
C MET A 1 -13.52 -17.66 -26.10
N LYS A 2 -12.53 -17.66 -25.20
CA LYS A 2 -12.24 -16.49 -24.34
C LYS A 2 -11.38 -15.42 -25.05
N GLU A 3 -10.67 -15.81 -26.11
CA GLU A 3 -9.69 -14.97 -26.81
C GLU A 3 -10.36 -13.83 -27.61
N ASN A 4 -11.41 -14.11 -28.38
CA ASN A 4 -12.09 -13.11 -29.22
C ASN A 4 -12.72 -11.95 -28.42
N LYS A 5 -13.29 -12.22 -27.23
CA LYS A 5 -13.84 -11.15 -26.36
C LYS A 5 -12.76 -10.21 -25.82
N LYS A 6 -11.57 -10.75 -25.55
CA LYS A 6 -10.44 -9.96 -25.04
C LYS A 6 -9.86 -9.10 -26.16
N GLU A 7 -9.68 -9.69 -27.35
CA GLU A 7 -9.18 -9.02 -28.55
C GLU A 7 -10.05 -7.82 -28.94
N LEU A 8 -11.38 -8.00 -29.00
CA LEU A 8 -12.30 -6.90 -29.34
C LEU A 8 -12.24 -5.73 -28.35
N LEU A 9 -12.03 -6.01 -27.05
CA LEU A 9 -11.83 -4.94 -26.06
C LEU A 9 -10.46 -4.28 -26.21
N ASP A 10 -9.41 -5.06 -26.51
CA ASP A 10 -8.05 -4.52 -26.71
C ASP A 10 -8.00 -3.59 -27.91
N VAL A 11 -8.73 -3.89 -28.99
CA VAL A 11 -8.87 -3.00 -30.17
C VAL A 11 -9.46 -1.64 -29.81
N ILE A 12 -10.56 -1.60 -29.05
CA ILE A 12 -11.17 -0.35 -28.59
C ILE A 12 -10.18 0.45 -27.74
N ILE A 13 -9.47 -0.25 -26.86
CA ILE A 13 -8.48 0.35 -25.96
C ILE A 13 -7.31 0.92 -26.76
N ASP A 14 -6.78 0.17 -27.72
CA ASP A 14 -5.63 0.57 -28.53
C ASP A 14 -5.96 1.76 -29.45
N PHE A 15 -7.16 1.79 -30.02
CA PHE A 15 -7.66 2.95 -30.77
C PHE A 15 -7.72 4.19 -29.87
N ARG A 16 -8.36 4.08 -28.71
CA ARG A 16 -8.46 5.21 -27.76
C ARG A 16 -7.10 5.73 -27.33
N ILE A 17 -6.14 4.81 -27.23
CA ILE A 17 -4.74 5.12 -26.91
C ILE A 17 -4.03 5.88 -28.04
N SER A 18 -4.31 5.58 -29.31
CA SER A 18 -3.66 6.20 -30.46
C SER A 18 -4.30 7.54 -30.83
N SER A 19 -5.62 7.65 -30.74
CA SER A 19 -6.40 8.81 -31.16
C SER A 19 -6.66 9.82 -30.02
N GLY A 20 -6.65 9.36 -28.76
CA GLY A 20 -6.96 10.17 -27.59
C GLY A 20 -8.45 10.34 -27.30
N TYR A 21 -9.34 9.70 -28.06
CA TYR A 21 -10.79 9.72 -27.87
C TYR A 21 -11.43 8.34 -28.11
N GLU A 22 -12.70 8.18 -27.72
CA GLU A 22 -13.41 6.91 -27.87
C GLU A 22 -13.82 6.67 -29.33
N PRO A 23 -13.49 5.50 -29.91
CA PRO A 23 -13.87 5.21 -31.29
C PRO A 23 -15.39 5.14 -31.45
N SER A 24 -15.87 5.68 -32.57
CA SER A 24 -17.17 5.33 -33.11
C SER A 24 -17.13 3.94 -33.76
N ILE A 25 -18.31 3.34 -33.98
CA ILE A 25 -18.37 2.05 -34.66
C ILE A 25 -17.88 2.13 -36.11
N GLN A 26 -18.12 3.26 -36.79
CA GLN A 26 -17.69 3.50 -38.17
C GLN A 26 -16.15 3.51 -38.30
N GLU A 27 -15.45 4.16 -37.37
CA GLU A 27 -13.98 4.18 -37.35
C GLU A 27 -13.38 2.78 -37.12
N LEU A 28 -14.06 1.92 -36.36
CA LEU A 28 -13.63 0.53 -36.18
C LEU A 28 -13.96 -0.34 -37.39
N GLU A 29 -15.05 -0.06 -38.10
CA GLU A 29 -15.39 -0.72 -39.36
C GLU A 29 -14.36 -0.41 -40.46
N GLU A 30 -13.86 0.83 -40.52
CA GLU A 30 -12.74 1.22 -41.38
C GLU A 30 -11.45 0.46 -41.04
N CYS A 31 -11.30 0.02 -39.79
CA CYS A 31 -10.21 -0.84 -39.33
C CYS A 31 -10.48 -2.35 -39.49
N GLY A 32 -11.61 -2.73 -40.09
CA GLY A 32 -11.99 -4.13 -40.36
C GLY A 32 -12.79 -4.83 -39.24
N TYR A 33 -13.29 -4.10 -38.25
CA TYR A 33 -14.09 -4.64 -37.14
C TYR A 33 -15.57 -4.32 -37.30
N ASN A 34 -16.40 -5.36 -37.40
CA ASN A 34 -17.85 -5.21 -37.64
C ASN A 34 -18.66 -5.11 -36.34
N GLU A 35 -19.70 -4.27 -36.30
CA GLU A 35 -20.63 -4.14 -35.17
C GLU A 35 -21.20 -5.47 -34.67
N LEU A 36 -21.51 -6.40 -35.59
CA LEU A 36 -22.03 -7.73 -35.26
C LEU A 36 -21.10 -8.51 -34.33
N MET A 37 -19.78 -8.30 -34.43
CA MET A 37 -18.80 -8.93 -33.53
C MET A 37 -19.00 -8.46 -32.10
N PHE A 38 -19.32 -7.18 -31.91
CA PHE A 38 -19.57 -6.61 -30.58
C PHE A 38 -20.96 -6.96 -30.05
N ILE A 39 -21.96 -7.06 -30.92
CA ILE A 39 -23.30 -7.54 -30.57
C ILE A 39 -23.22 -8.99 -30.08
N ASP A 40 -22.55 -9.88 -30.82
CA ASP A 40 -22.41 -11.29 -30.46
C ASP A 40 -21.69 -11.50 -29.12
N LYS A 41 -20.61 -10.74 -28.85
CA LYS A 41 -19.77 -10.95 -27.65
C LYS A 41 -20.17 -10.15 -26.42
N PHE A 42 -20.81 -9.00 -26.59
CA PHE A 42 -21.12 -8.07 -25.50
C PHE A 42 -22.60 -7.68 -25.44
N GLY A 43 -23.41 -8.06 -26.42
CA GLY A 43 -24.81 -7.63 -26.53
C GLY A 43 -24.95 -6.16 -26.91
N GLY A 44 -23.95 -5.61 -27.60
CA GLY A 44 -23.95 -4.26 -28.19
C GLY A 44 -22.61 -3.53 -28.06
N TYR A 45 -22.33 -2.61 -28.99
CA TYR A 45 -21.10 -1.82 -29.00
C TYR A 45 -20.97 -0.91 -27.77
N SER A 46 -22.06 -0.29 -27.30
CA SER A 46 -22.04 0.55 -26.10
C SER A 46 -21.62 -0.23 -24.84
N LYS A 47 -22.00 -1.52 -24.74
CA LYS A 47 -21.54 -2.38 -23.64
C LYS A 47 -20.07 -2.74 -23.78
N ALA A 48 -19.58 -2.91 -25.01
CA ALA A 48 -18.17 -3.11 -25.27
C ALA A 48 -17.35 -1.87 -24.86
N LEU A 49 -17.81 -0.66 -25.18
CA LEU A 49 -17.19 0.60 -24.74
C LEU A 49 -17.11 0.72 -23.22
N LEU A 50 -18.21 0.43 -22.49
CA LEU A 50 -18.19 0.48 -21.02
C LEU A 50 -17.19 -0.50 -20.41
N LEU A 51 -17.12 -1.72 -20.95
CA LEU A 51 -16.16 -2.74 -20.51
C LEU A 51 -14.71 -2.38 -20.89
N ALA A 52 -14.52 -1.78 -22.07
CA ALA A 52 -13.23 -1.30 -22.55
C ALA A 52 -12.75 -0.11 -21.72
N ASP A 53 -13.63 0.81 -21.32
CA ASP A 53 -13.32 1.95 -20.45
C ASP A 53 -12.93 1.48 -19.03
N ALA A 54 -13.70 0.55 -18.45
CA ALA A 54 -13.34 -0.08 -17.19
C ALA A 54 -11.96 -0.77 -17.27
N ARG A 55 -11.70 -1.49 -18.37
CA ARG A 55 -10.42 -2.17 -18.60
C ARG A 55 -9.28 -1.21 -18.94
N TYR A 56 -9.54 -0.10 -19.64
CA TYR A 56 -8.60 0.97 -19.96
C TYR A 56 -8.12 1.66 -18.69
N LYS A 57 -9.07 1.99 -17.79
CA LYS A 57 -8.78 2.50 -16.45
C LYS A 57 -7.98 1.51 -15.60
N LEU A 58 -8.06 0.22 -15.93
CA LEU A 58 -7.28 -0.87 -15.33
C LEU A 58 -6.08 -1.31 -16.20
N ASN A 59 -5.74 -0.60 -17.29
CA ASN A 59 -4.63 -0.98 -18.16
C ASN A 59 -3.32 -0.27 -17.75
N PRO A 60 -2.30 -0.97 -17.24
CA PRO A 60 -1.15 -0.33 -16.58
C PRO A 60 0.02 -0.02 -17.51
N ILE A 61 -0.05 -0.51 -18.74
CA ILE A 61 1.08 -0.55 -19.66
C ILE A 61 1.54 0.86 -20.06
N LYS A 62 0.65 1.86 -20.06
CA LYS A 62 1.01 3.27 -20.32
C LYS A 62 1.09 4.19 -19.10
N LYS A 63 0.65 3.76 -17.91
CA LYS A 63 0.73 4.62 -16.72
C LYS A 63 2.19 4.75 -16.26
N THR A 64 2.61 5.98 -16.04
CA THR A 64 3.94 6.27 -15.49
C THR A 64 4.03 5.71 -14.08
N ARG A 65 5.27 5.45 -13.63
CA ARG A 65 5.51 4.98 -12.25
C ARG A 65 4.91 5.96 -11.21
N LYS A 66 4.87 7.25 -11.51
CA LYS A 66 4.28 8.29 -10.65
C LYS A 66 2.75 8.21 -10.59
N GLU A 67 2.07 8.07 -11.73
CA GLU A 67 0.60 7.93 -11.76
C GLU A 67 0.16 6.64 -11.08
N LEU A 68 0.85 5.52 -11.32
CA LEU A 68 0.53 4.24 -10.68
C LEU A 68 0.71 4.35 -9.15
N LEU A 69 1.76 5.04 -8.69
CA LEU A 69 1.97 5.30 -7.27
C LEU A 69 0.82 6.13 -6.69
N GLN A 70 0.37 7.17 -7.39
CA GLN A 70 -0.72 8.03 -6.93
C GLN A 70 -2.03 7.23 -6.77
N ILE A 71 -2.38 6.41 -7.75
CA ILE A 71 -3.56 5.53 -7.70
C ILE A 71 -3.50 4.58 -6.50
N TYR A 72 -2.33 3.97 -6.27
CA TYR A 72 -2.12 3.12 -5.08
C TYR A 72 -2.29 3.91 -3.77
N LEU A 73 -1.76 5.12 -3.71
CA LEU A 73 -1.85 5.98 -2.52
C LEU A 73 -3.30 6.37 -2.22
N ASP A 74 -4.08 6.74 -3.23
CA ASP A 74 -5.47 7.14 -3.05
C ASP A 74 -6.33 5.96 -2.58
N PHE A 75 -6.11 4.75 -3.13
CA PHE A 75 -6.72 3.53 -2.62
C PHE A 75 -6.35 3.23 -1.15
N CYS A 76 -5.09 3.47 -0.76
CA CYS A 76 -4.65 3.30 0.62
C CYS A 76 -5.27 4.34 1.58
N LYS A 77 -5.49 5.58 1.12
CA LYS A 77 -6.16 6.63 1.89
C LYS A 77 -7.61 6.24 2.16
N GLU A 78 -8.32 5.78 1.14
CA GLU A 78 -9.72 5.36 1.25
C GLU A 78 -9.89 4.20 2.24
N LYS A 79 -8.94 3.26 2.27
CA LYS A 79 -8.91 2.15 3.24
C LYS A 79 -8.35 2.51 4.61
N GLY A 80 -7.73 3.69 4.78
CA GLY A 80 -7.01 4.08 6.00
C GLY A 80 -5.81 3.19 6.37
N LYS A 81 -5.35 2.32 5.46
CA LYS A 81 -4.22 1.40 5.66
C LYS A 81 -3.49 1.11 4.35
N LEU A 82 -2.21 0.73 4.43
CA LEU A 82 -1.46 0.30 3.25
C LEU A 82 -2.08 -1.00 2.71
N ALA A 83 -2.46 -0.98 1.44
CA ALA A 83 -3.07 -2.11 0.78
C ALA A 83 -2.08 -3.29 0.69
N SER A 84 -2.56 -4.47 1.08
CA SER A 84 -1.91 -5.76 0.82
C SER A 84 -2.18 -6.25 -0.60
N GLU A 85 -1.45 -7.28 -1.01
CA GLU A 85 -1.69 -7.96 -2.29
C GLU A 85 -3.11 -8.52 -2.39
N LYS A 86 -3.64 -9.08 -1.29
CA LYS A 86 -5.05 -9.51 -1.21
C LYS A 86 -6.02 -8.33 -1.36
N ASP A 87 -5.72 -7.19 -0.73
CA ASP A 87 -6.58 -6.00 -0.80
C ASP A 87 -6.69 -5.46 -2.24
N LEU A 88 -5.62 -5.56 -3.03
CA LEU A 88 -5.60 -5.14 -4.44
C LEU A 88 -6.34 -6.14 -5.32
N ASN A 89 -6.00 -7.43 -5.22
CA ASN A 89 -6.59 -8.49 -6.06
C ASN A 89 -8.09 -8.72 -5.80
N GLN A 90 -8.62 -8.27 -4.66
CA GLN A 90 -10.05 -8.35 -4.33
C GLN A 90 -10.82 -7.07 -4.67
N SER A 91 -10.14 -6.03 -5.13
CA SER A 91 -10.77 -4.74 -5.45
C SER A 91 -11.10 -4.66 -6.93
N HIS A 92 -12.30 -4.18 -7.25
CA HIS A 92 -12.69 -3.86 -8.63
C HIS A 92 -12.32 -2.43 -9.05
N ASN A 93 -11.84 -1.61 -8.10
CA ASN A 93 -11.64 -0.17 -8.29
C ASN A 93 -10.16 0.22 -8.46
N VAL A 94 -9.25 -0.74 -8.39
CA VAL A 94 -7.80 -0.51 -8.52
C VAL A 94 -7.17 -1.68 -9.25
N TYR A 95 -5.97 -1.46 -9.78
CA TYR A 95 -5.19 -2.51 -10.43
C TYR A 95 -4.86 -3.68 -9.49
N ASP A 96 -4.71 -4.87 -10.08
CA ASP A 96 -4.22 -6.05 -9.36
C ASP A 96 -2.79 -5.86 -8.84
N ALA A 97 -2.41 -6.63 -7.84
CA ALA A 97 -1.06 -6.57 -7.28
C ALA A 97 0.03 -6.90 -8.31
N CYS A 98 -0.26 -7.74 -9.32
CA CYS A 98 0.68 -8.10 -10.38
C CYS A 98 1.19 -6.85 -11.12
N VAL A 99 0.25 -5.97 -11.47
CA VAL A 99 0.51 -4.70 -12.15
C VAL A 99 1.50 -3.82 -11.37
N PHE A 100 1.30 -3.69 -10.07
CA PHE A 100 2.19 -2.90 -9.23
C PHE A 100 3.53 -3.61 -9.00
N LYS A 101 3.54 -4.94 -8.88
CA LYS A 101 4.77 -5.72 -8.75
C LYS A 101 5.70 -5.47 -9.92
N ASP A 102 5.18 -5.52 -11.14
CA ASP A 102 5.97 -5.32 -12.36
C ASP A 102 6.53 -3.90 -12.43
N LYS A 103 5.74 -2.88 -12.10
CA LYS A 103 6.19 -1.47 -12.20
C LYS A 103 7.15 -1.04 -11.10
N PHE A 104 7.05 -1.65 -9.91
CA PHE A 104 7.80 -1.25 -8.72
C PHE A 104 8.82 -2.28 -8.24
N ASN A 105 9.04 -3.37 -8.98
CA ASN A 105 9.92 -4.48 -8.59
C ASN A 105 9.47 -5.12 -7.26
N GLY A 106 8.17 -5.36 -7.12
CA GLY A 106 7.58 -6.05 -5.98
C GLY A 106 6.80 -5.16 -5.00
N MET A 107 5.85 -5.80 -4.30
CA MET A 107 4.97 -5.11 -3.32
C MET A 107 5.73 -4.52 -2.13
N GLY A 108 6.84 -5.12 -1.71
CA GLY A 108 7.67 -4.59 -0.62
C GLY A 108 8.25 -3.22 -0.98
N ASN A 109 8.73 -3.08 -2.21
CA ASN A 109 9.32 -1.85 -2.71
C ASN A 109 8.25 -0.77 -2.98
N LEU A 110 7.10 -1.15 -3.55
CA LEU A 110 5.94 -0.25 -3.66
C LEU A 110 5.55 0.32 -2.29
N LYS A 111 5.43 -0.54 -1.26
CA LYS A 111 5.07 -0.11 0.10
C LYS A 111 6.14 0.80 0.72
N LYS A 112 7.42 0.58 0.43
CA LYS A 112 8.50 1.45 0.89
C LYS A 112 8.37 2.85 0.27
N ILE A 113 8.26 2.92 -1.06
CA ILE A 113 8.08 4.17 -1.82
C ILE A 113 6.80 4.90 -1.39
N ALA A 114 5.70 4.16 -1.23
CA ALA A 114 4.43 4.71 -0.76
C ALA A 114 4.53 5.25 0.67
N LYS A 115 5.27 4.58 1.57
CA LYS A 115 5.54 5.10 2.91
C LYS A 115 6.35 6.38 2.86
N GLU A 116 7.41 6.44 2.06
CA GLU A 116 8.24 7.63 1.89
C GLU A 116 7.41 8.81 1.36
N ALA A 117 6.61 8.58 0.30
CA ALA A 117 5.70 9.58 -0.25
C ALA A 117 4.62 10.02 0.76
N LEU A 118 4.08 9.08 1.56
CA LEU A 118 3.14 9.41 2.63
C LEU A 118 3.81 10.12 3.81
N ILE A 119 5.10 9.90 4.09
CA ILE A 119 5.84 10.64 5.13
C ILE A 119 5.97 12.12 4.74
N GLU A 120 6.19 12.40 3.45
CA GLU A 120 6.18 13.76 2.93
C GLU A 120 4.77 14.40 3.03
N TYR A 121 3.73 13.61 2.78
CA TYR A 121 2.32 14.02 2.93
C TYR A 121 1.85 14.12 4.40
N ARG A 122 2.44 13.35 5.32
CA ARG A 122 2.15 13.33 6.78
C ARG A 122 2.42 14.66 7.45
N LYS A 123 3.29 15.49 6.87
CA LYS A 123 3.51 16.88 7.32
C LYS A 123 2.23 17.72 7.24
N TYR A 124 1.24 17.31 6.43
CA TYR A 124 0.03 18.08 6.12
C TYR A 124 -1.31 17.47 6.57
N THR A 125 -1.46 16.16 6.84
CA THR A 125 -2.81 15.55 6.93
C THR A 125 -3.18 14.75 8.19
N GLN A 126 -2.40 14.69 9.27
CA GLN A 126 -2.79 14.03 10.54
C GLN A 126 -3.32 12.57 10.44
N ILE A 127 -3.10 11.85 9.33
CA ILE A 127 -3.57 10.45 9.17
C ILE A 127 -2.62 9.51 9.93
N ARG A 128 -3.09 9.00 11.08
CA ARG A 128 -2.38 8.02 11.91
C ARG A 128 -2.48 6.63 11.30
N PHE A 129 -1.54 6.26 10.45
CA PHE A 129 -1.19 4.83 10.34
C PHE A 129 -0.58 4.42 11.67
N ASN A 130 -0.82 3.18 12.11
CA ASN A 130 -0.38 2.61 13.38
C ASN A 130 1.16 2.70 13.55
N GLU A 131 1.65 3.88 13.89
CA GLU A 131 3.03 4.11 14.27
C GLU A 131 3.23 3.40 15.59
N LYS A 132 4.32 2.64 15.66
CA LYS A 132 4.81 2.17 16.94
C LYS A 132 4.95 3.40 17.84
N LYS A 133 4.13 3.48 18.89
CA LYS A 133 4.07 4.60 19.84
C LYS A 133 5.45 4.99 20.37
N TYR A 134 6.39 4.05 20.35
CA TYR A 134 7.77 4.24 20.77
C TYR A 134 8.73 3.70 19.71
N SER A 135 9.97 4.19 19.70
CA SER A 135 11.12 3.49 19.12
C SER A 135 11.85 2.70 20.22
N LYS A 136 12.66 1.70 19.84
CA LYS A 136 13.48 0.95 20.80
C LYS A 136 14.42 1.88 21.58
N LEU A 137 15.10 2.79 20.88
CA LEU A 137 15.97 3.83 21.46
C LEU A 137 15.23 4.76 22.44
N GLN A 138 13.98 5.12 22.16
CA GLN A 138 13.17 5.92 23.09
C GLN A 138 12.90 5.16 24.39
N LEU A 139 12.60 3.86 24.29
CA LEU A 139 12.38 3.00 25.46
C LEU A 139 13.65 2.79 26.28
N GLU A 140 14.80 2.60 25.63
CA GLU A 140 16.11 2.53 26.29
C GLU A 140 16.37 3.81 27.09
N ASN A 141 16.20 4.98 26.46
CA ASN A 141 16.39 6.27 27.13
C ASN A 141 15.45 6.49 28.31
N ILE A 142 14.20 6.01 28.23
CA ILE A 142 13.24 6.09 29.34
C ILE A 142 13.75 5.25 30.53
N LEU A 143 14.18 4.02 30.28
CA LEU A 143 14.69 3.13 31.32
C LEU A 143 16.01 3.64 31.92
N LEU A 144 16.91 4.19 31.11
CA LEU A 144 18.15 4.82 31.58
C LEU A 144 17.88 6.01 32.50
N LYS A 145 16.93 6.87 32.14
CA LYS A 145 16.56 8.02 32.99
C LYS A 145 16.04 7.59 34.35
N GLU A 146 15.18 6.58 34.38
CA GLU A 146 14.67 6.06 35.65
C GLU A 146 15.76 5.32 36.45
N TYR A 147 16.68 4.62 35.78
CA TYR A 147 17.85 4.01 36.43
C TYR A 147 18.75 5.07 37.09
N ILE A 148 19.09 6.14 36.38
CA ILE A 148 19.90 7.26 36.91
C ILE A 148 19.19 7.92 38.09
N LYS A 149 17.88 8.14 37.97
CA LYS A 149 17.07 8.79 39.00
C LYS A 149 16.95 7.97 40.28
N HIS A 150 16.82 6.66 40.16
CA HIS A 150 16.64 5.76 41.31
C HIS A 150 17.96 5.13 41.81
N GLY A 151 19.04 5.24 41.05
CA GLY A 151 20.34 4.63 41.35
C GLY A 151 20.34 3.10 41.34
N ARG A 152 19.27 2.47 40.84
CA ARG A 152 19.10 1.01 40.77
C ARG A 152 18.09 0.61 39.70
N ILE A 153 18.13 -0.68 39.35
CA ILE A 153 17.13 -1.31 38.49
C ILE A 153 15.76 -1.29 39.18
N LEU A 154 14.73 -0.87 38.45
CA LEU A 154 13.34 -0.90 38.92
C LEU A 154 12.74 -2.30 38.76
N THR A 155 11.93 -2.69 39.73
CA THR A 155 11.12 -3.91 39.68
C THR A 155 9.94 -3.75 38.72
N ASN A 156 9.37 -4.86 38.25
CA ASN A 156 8.20 -4.85 37.37
C ASN A 156 7.01 -4.08 37.96
N LYS A 157 6.82 -4.17 39.29
CA LYS A 157 5.75 -3.46 40.00
C LYS A 157 5.97 -1.96 39.97
N GLU A 158 7.20 -1.51 40.19
CA GLU A 158 7.57 -0.10 40.14
C GLU A 158 7.36 0.47 38.74
N ILE A 159 7.85 -0.22 37.70
CA ILE A 159 7.68 0.21 36.30
C ILE A 159 6.21 0.39 35.95
N ASN A 160 5.36 -0.59 36.30
CA ASN A 160 3.93 -0.53 35.98
C ASN A 160 3.16 0.53 36.81
N THR A 161 3.74 1.06 37.90
CA THR A 161 3.12 2.11 38.73
C THR A 161 3.42 3.52 38.21
N ILE A 162 4.51 3.67 37.43
CA ILE A 162 4.97 4.95 36.89
C ILE A 162 4.13 5.30 35.66
N LYS A 163 3.15 6.20 35.81
CA LYS A 163 2.20 6.59 34.74
C LYS A 163 2.87 7.22 33.51
N GLN A 164 4.04 7.82 33.69
CA GLN A 164 4.78 8.54 32.66
C GLN A 164 5.62 7.64 31.75
N ILE A 165 5.74 6.35 32.06
CA ILE A 165 6.49 5.38 31.24
C ILE A 165 5.60 4.23 30.75
N PRO A 166 6.01 3.50 29.71
CA PRO A 166 5.29 2.32 29.23
C PRO A 166 5.27 1.18 30.26
N ASP A 167 4.32 0.26 30.10
CA ASP A 167 4.29 -0.94 30.93
C ASP A 167 5.38 -1.95 30.55
N THR A 168 5.63 -2.89 31.45
CA THR A 168 6.58 -3.99 31.25
C THR A 168 6.27 -4.85 30.02
N SER A 169 5.00 -4.95 29.61
CA SER A 169 4.58 -5.67 28.40
C SER A 169 5.07 -4.96 27.14
N THR A 170 4.96 -3.63 27.11
CA THR A 170 5.41 -2.78 26.01
C THR A 170 6.91 -2.92 25.84
N PHE A 171 7.70 -2.81 26.92
CA PHE A 171 9.15 -3.01 26.84
C PHE A 171 9.51 -4.38 26.26
N LYS A 172 8.95 -5.48 26.78
CA LYS A 172 9.22 -6.83 26.26
C LYS A 172 8.91 -6.99 24.76
N VAL A 173 7.79 -6.45 24.29
CA VAL A 173 7.39 -6.51 22.87
C VAL A 173 8.40 -5.80 21.97
N TYR A 174 8.91 -4.64 22.39
CA TYR A 174 9.83 -3.85 21.59
C TYR A 174 11.25 -4.41 21.59
N PHE A 175 11.70 -4.96 22.72
CA PHE A 175 13.01 -5.60 22.86
C PHE A 175 13.01 -7.05 22.36
N LYS A 176 11.84 -7.64 22.09
CA LYS A 176 11.65 -9.03 21.63
C LYS A 176 12.16 -10.08 22.63
N VAL A 177 11.95 -9.83 23.92
CA VAL A 177 12.45 -10.63 25.04
C VAL A 177 11.31 -11.15 25.91
N LYS A 178 11.60 -12.17 26.73
CA LYS A 178 10.57 -12.81 27.58
C LYS A 178 10.49 -12.19 28.97
N SER A 179 11.58 -11.58 29.44
CA SER A 179 11.67 -10.99 30.77
C SER A 179 12.18 -9.54 30.75
N MET A 180 11.81 -8.77 31.78
CA MET A 180 12.40 -7.44 31.99
C MET A 180 13.87 -7.50 32.39
N LYS A 181 14.33 -8.64 32.91
CA LYS A 181 15.75 -8.84 33.22
C LYS A 181 16.58 -8.74 31.94
N GLU A 182 16.16 -9.42 30.88
CA GLU A 182 16.79 -9.33 29.55
C GLU A 182 16.75 -7.90 28.99
N VAL A 183 15.65 -7.16 29.21
CA VAL A 183 15.57 -5.73 28.82
C VAL A 183 16.63 -4.91 29.53
N TRP A 184 16.78 -5.05 30.85
CA TRP A 184 17.76 -4.30 31.63
C TRP A 184 19.20 -4.67 31.29
N GLU A 185 19.48 -5.96 31.05
CA GLU A 185 20.79 -6.42 30.57
C GLU A 185 21.15 -5.75 29.23
N GLU A 186 20.19 -5.63 28.31
CA GLU A 186 20.42 -4.94 27.04
C GLU A 186 20.60 -3.42 27.20
N VAL A 187 19.79 -2.77 28.05
CA VAL A 187 19.86 -1.32 28.28
C VAL A 187 21.16 -0.89 28.97
N LEU A 188 21.67 -1.69 29.90
CA LEU A 188 22.86 -1.37 30.69
C LEU A 188 24.16 -1.85 30.05
N LYS A 189 24.08 -2.59 28.94
CA LYS A 189 25.24 -3.16 28.25
C LYS A 189 26.28 -2.09 27.90
N ASP A 190 25.84 -0.91 27.46
CA ASP A 190 26.72 0.18 27.00
C ASP A 190 27.03 1.21 28.11
N VAL A 191 26.56 0.99 29.34
CA VAL A 191 26.75 1.92 30.50
C VAL A 191 27.78 1.37 31.49
N CYS A 192 28.10 0.08 31.42
CA CYS A 192 29.02 -0.62 32.32
C CYS A 192 30.37 -1.01 31.68
N ASP A 193 30.66 -0.56 30.46
CA ASP A 193 32.01 -0.55 29.86
C ASP A 193 32.65 0.84 30.02
#